data_AF-A0A2I0CVJ2-F1
#
_entry.id   AF-A0A2I0CVJ2-F1
#
_cell.length_a   1.000
_cell.length_b   1.000
_cell.length_c   1.000
_cell.angle_alpha   90.00
_cell.angle_beta   90.00
_cell.angle_gamma   90.00
#
_symmetry.space_group_name_H-M   'P 1'
#
loop_
_entity.id
_entity.type
_entity.pdbx_description
1 polymer ?
#
loop_
_entity_poly.entity_id
_entity_poly.type
_entity_poly.pdbx_seq_one_letter_code
_entity_poly.pdbx_strand_id
1 'polypeptide(L)'
;MKTIITILFILAAVCLAFYAVRVYISTMRRSRNPKISSLNEKREVVLERLAGIWTQKETTESSLEKDEGEARKETEKSQDGTHEPSVPFRDPDLNAFYIGNVRDKAGFPPQARQVVEGILETLDREGDCPSVVNSHGEIEASLETGAYNRLARVTLREHALDTAVEMLRLVDPGPMTPMAIIAALGHDLGKIPVYRQQLYSLGDHPVISITILEKIHGFSEMPNKGDIITAIRDHHRKPIDFFSIKLKDADQEARKKELARNFPLGDPGTGRESPPREEEESRQVASARETIPRDDENKTEDRKR
;
A
#
# COMPACT_ATOMS: atom_id res chain seq x y z
N MET A 1 -28.70 28.77 -35.41
CA MET A 1 -27.57 27.87 -35.74
C MET A 1 -26.23 28.60 -35.80
N LYS A 2 -26.05 29.65 -36.62
CA LYS A 2 -24.77 30.37 -36.74
C LYS A 2 -24.24 30.95 -35.42
N THR A 3 -25.12 31.49 -34.57
CA THR A 3 -24.77 32.08 -33.26
C THR A 3 -24.33 31.05 -32.22
N ILE A 4 -24.91 29.84 -32.24
CA ILE A 4 -24.56 28.74 -31.33
C ILE A 4 -23.17 28.19 -31.69
N ILE A 5 -22.89 28.06 -32.99
CA ILE A 5 -21.59 27.61 -33.49
C ILE A 5 -20.50 28.61 -33.09
N THR A 6 -20.73 29.92 -33.21
CA THR A 6 -19.76 30.93 -32.78
C THR A 6 -19.48 30.91 -31.27
N ILE A 7 -20.50 30.65 -30.43
CA ILE A 7 -20.31 30.55 -28.98
C ILE A 7 -19.48 29.32 -28.61
N LEU A 8 -19.70 28.18 -29.27
CA LEU A 8 -18.92 26.95 -29.06
C LEU A 8 -17.44 27.12 -29.47
N PHE A 9 -17.16 27.84 -30.57
CA PHE A 9 -15.77 28.14 -30.96
C PHE A 9 -15.06 29.03 -29.96
N ILE A 10 -15.75 30.04 -29.40
CA ILE A 10 -15.19 30.91 -28.37
C ILE A 10 -14.89 30.10 -27.10
N LEU A 11 -15.82 29.25 -26.67
CA LEU A 11 -15.60 28.37 -25.51
C LEU A 11 -14.44 27.40 -25.71
N ALA A 12 -14.34 26.78 -26.89
CA ALA A 12 -13.23 25.88 -27.22
C ALA A 12 -11.88 26.61 -27.19
N ALA A 13 -11.81 27.83 -27.74
CA ALA A 13 -10.60 28.64 -27.73
C ALA A 13 -10.19 29.04 -26.29
N VAL A 14 -11.16 29.39 -25.44
CA VAL A 14 -10.89 29.71 -24.02
C VAL A 14 -10.39 28.49 -23.26
N CYS A 15 -10.99 27.31 -23.47
CA CYS A 15 -10.51 26.06 -22.87
C CYS A 15 -9.09 25.69 -23.31
N LEU A 16 -8.77 25.88 -24.58
CA LEU A 16 -7.43 25.63 -25.14
C LEU A 16 -6.37 26.59 -24.55
N ALA A 17 -6.74 27.87 -24.38
CA ALA A 17 -5.87 28.86 -23.73
C ALA A 17 -5.63 28.51 -22.25
N PHE A 18 -6.67 28.11 -21.50
CA PHE A 18 -6.52 27.66 -20.12
C PHE A 18 -5.64 26.40 -20.00
N TYR A 19 -5.80 25.45 -20.92
CA TYR A 19 -4.96 24.25 -20.96
C TYR A 19 -3.49 24.60 -21.24
N ALA A 20 -3.21 25.48 -22.21
CA ALA A 20 -1.86 25.94 -22.52
C ALA A 20 -1.21 26.66 -21.34
N VAL A 21 -1.95 27.50 -20.62
CA VAL A 21 -1.46 28.18 -19.41
C VAL A 21 -1.17 27.18 -18.29
N ARG A 22 -2.01 26.16 -18.08
CA ARG A 22 -1.77 25.08 -17.10
C ARG A 22 -0.51 24.29 -17.42
N VAL A 23 -0.27 23.95 -18.69
CA VAL A 23 0.94 23.27 -19.14
C VAL A 23 2.16 24.18 -18.97
N TYR A 24 2.06 25.47 -19.27
CA TYR A 24 3.15 26.42 -19.07
C TYR A 24 3.52 26.62 -17.59
N ILE A 25 2.52 26.69 -16.70
CA ILE A 25 2.76 26.79 -15.26
C ILE A 25 3.37 25.49 -14.71
N SER A 26 2.97 24.32 -15.22
CA SER A 26 3.53 23.04 -14.79
C SER A 26 5.00 22.88 -15.23
N THR A 27 5.35 23.32 -16.44
CA THR A 27 6.74 23.31 -16.92
C THR A 27 7.61 24.32 -16.17
N MET A 28 7.10 25.53 -15.86
CA MET A 28 7.83 26.49 -15.03
C MET A 28 8.02 26.02 -13.58
N ARG A 29 7.03 25.34 -12.97
CA ARG A 29 7.19 24.75 -11.62
C ARG A 29 8.25 23.64 -11.61
N ARG A 30 8.40 22.89 -12.71
CA ARG A 30 9.46 21.87 -12.85
C ARG A 30 10.87 22.47 -12.93
N SER A 31 11.01 23.69 -13.47
CA SER A 31 12.29 24.40 -13.58
C SER A 31 12.70 25.16 -12.32
N ARG A 32 11.76 25.53 -11.43
CA ARG A 32 12.03 26.23 -10.16
C ARG A 32 12.33 25.29 -8.98
N ASN A 33 13.02 24.19 -9.22
CA ASN A 33 13.58 23.37 -8.14
C ASN A 33 15.07 23.74 -7.95
N PRO A 34 15.42 24.72 -7.10
CA PRO A 34 16.79 25.23 -6.97
C PRO A 34 17.77 24.23 -6.33
N LYS A 35 17.35 23.00 -6.03
CA LYS A 35 18.17 21.98 -5.37
C LYS A 35 18.87 20.98 -6.32
N ILE A 36 18.60 21.02 -7.62
CA ILE A 36 19.16 20.03 -8.57
C ILE A 36 20.35 20.59 -9.39
N SER A 37 20.58 21.91 -9.37
CA SER A 37 21.67 22.56 -10.11
C SER A 37 23.05 22.46 -9.45
N SER A 38 23.20 21.84 -8.27
CA SER A 38 24.49 21.70 -7.58
C SER A 38 25.10 20.29 -7.59
N LEU A 39 24.52 19.34 -8.34
CA LEU A 39 24.98 17.93 -8.36
C LEU A 39 25.92 17.56 -9.51
N ASN A 40 26.41 18.54 -10.28
CA ASN A 40 27.34 18.30 -11.40
C ASN A 40 28.72 18.95 -11.24
N GLU A 41 29.12 19.31 -10.02
CA GLU A 41 30.50 19.69 -9.77
C GLU A 41 31.32 18.43 -9.44
N LYS A 42 31.95 17.84 -10.47
CA LYS A 42 32.94 16.78 -10.30
C LYS A 42 34.16 17.40 -9.60
N ARG A 43 34.31 17.10 -8.31
CA ARG A 43 35.49 17.49 -7.54
C ARG A 43 36.50 16.35 -7.55
N GLU A 44 37.58 16.53 -8.28
CA GLU A 44 38.73 15.62 -8.23
C GLU A 44 39.47 15.84 -6.90
N VAL A 45 39.61 14.77 -6.12
CA VAL A 45 40.35 14.78 -4.86
C VAL A 45 41.56 13.88 -5.00
N VAL A 46 42.73 14.40 -4.67
CA VAL A 46 44.01 13.65 -4.70
C VAL A 46 43.92 12.48 -3.71
N LEU A 47 44.25 11.28 -4.17
CA LEU A 47 44.16 10.02 -3.40
C LEU A 47 44.88 10.08 -2.03
N GLU A 48 45.94 10.88 -1.93
CA GLU A 48 46.70 11.11 -0.70
C GLU A 48 45.85 11.72 0.44
N ARG A 49 44.83 12.53 0.12
CA ARG A 49 43.89 13.07 1.13
C ARG A 49 42.93 12.01 1.68
N LEU A 50 42.67 10.94 0.95
CA LEU A 50 41.80 9.84 1.40
C LEU A 50 42.58 8.78 2.17
N ALA A 51 43.89 8.63 1.89
CA ALA A 51 44.76 7.69 2.58
C ALA A 51 44.91 7.99 4.08
N GLY A 52 44.93 9.27 4.48
CA GLY A 52 45.06 9.68 5.88
C GLY A 52 43.87 9.28 6.77
N ILE A 53 42.71 8.96 6.19
CA ILE A 53 41.52 8.50 6.92
C ILE A 53 41.64 7.01 7.28
N TRP A 54 42.45 6.25 6.54
CA TRP A 54 42.58 4.79 6.66
C TRP A 54 43.86 4.34 7.38
N THR A 55 44.84 5.24 7.60
CA THR A 55 46.13 4.92 8.24
C THR A 55 46.27 5.40 9.68
N GLN A 56 45.27 6.06 10.28
CA GLN A 56 45.29 6.41 11.70
C GLN A 56 44.90 5.19 12.58
N LYS A 57 45.77 4.18 12.56
CA LYS A 57 45.85 3.16 13.61
C LYS A 57 46.80 3.70 14.67
N GLU A 58 46.27 3.82 15.88
CA GLU A 58 46.91 4.36 17.09
C GLU A 58 48.40 4.04 17.19
N THR A 59 49.21 5.08 17.06
CA THR A 59 50.58 5.13 17.58
C THR A 59 50.63 6.35 18.48
N THR A 60 50.33 6.15 19.76
CA THR A 60 50.77 7.07 20.82
C THR A 60 50.99 6.23 22.08
N GLU A 61 52.12 5.51 22.10
CA GLU A 61 52.71 5.11 23.38
C GLU A 61 53.58 6.24 23.93
N SER A 62 53.50 6.38 25.25
CA SER A 62 54.54 6.87 26.16
C SER A 62 54.93 8.36 26.10
N SER A 63 54.46 9.12 27.09
CA SER A 63 55.35 9.66 28.13
C SER A 63 54.55 10.08 29.38
N LEU A 64 54.96 9.52 30.51
CA LEU A 64 54.69 9.94 31.89
C LEU A 64 55.16 11.41 32.07
N GLU A 65 54.59 12.29 32.90
CA GLU A 65 54.32 12.19 34.34
C GLU A 65 53.27 13.22 34.82
N LYS A 66 52.51 12.81 35.85
CA LYS A 66 51.95 13.55 37.01
C LYS A 66 51.17 14.85 36.78
N ASP A 67 49.86 14.84 37.10
CA ASP A 67 49.38 15.34 38.40
C ASP A 67 47.96 14.81 38.71
N GLU A 68 47.65 14.70 39.99
CA GLU A 68 46.53 13.97 40.59
C GLU A 68 45.20 14.75 40.56
N GLY A 69 44.05 14.04 40.48
CA GLY A 69 42.74 14.62 40.79
C GLY A 69 41.54 13.89 40.14
N GLU A 70 40.76 13.19 40.97
CA GLU A 70 39.49 12.51 40.70
C GLU A 70 38.50 13.31 39.81
N ALA A 71 37.63 12.71 38.97
CA ALA A 71 36.70 11.65 39.29
C ALA A 71 36.29 10.84 38.03
N ARG A 72 36.16 9.53 38.23
CA ARG A 72 35.54 8.59 37.29
C ARG A 72 34.13 9.03 36.90
N LYS A 73 33.88 9.21 35.60
CA LYS A 73 32.61 8.82 34.99
C LYS A 73 32.90 7.97 33.77
N GLU A 74 32.25 6.82 33.81
CA GLU A 74 32.48 5.66 32.99
C GLU A 74 32.23 5.98 31.51
N THR A 75 33.20 5.58 30.70
CA THR A 75 33.07 5.47 29.26
C THR A 75 31.96 4.47 28.98
N GLU A 76 30.82 4.92 28.46
CA GLU A 76 29.77 4.04 27.96
C GLU A 76 30.34 3.23 26.79
N LYS A 77 30.60 1.98 27.13
CA LYS A 77 31.06 0.89 26.30
C LYS A 77 30.00 0.60 25.25
N SER A 78 30.45 0.61 23.99
CA SER A 78 29.83 -0.05 22.84
C SER A 78 28.99 -1.27 23.25
N GLN A 79 27.66 -1.12 23.19
CA GLN A 79 26.75 -2.26 23.26
C GLN A 79 26.63 -2.86 21.86
N ASP A 80 27.57 -3.76 21.56
CA ASP A 80 27.32 -4.87 20.65
C ASP A 80 26.53 -5.90 21.45
N GLY A 81 25.21 -5.74 21.46
CA GLY A 81 24.26 -6.62 22.14
C GLY A 81 23.15 -6.96 21.18
N THR A 82 22.89 -8.26 21.03
CA THR A 82 21.71 -8.79 20.35
C THR A 82 20.46 -8.05 20.85
N HIS A 83 19.84 -7.25 19.99
CA HIS A 83 18.65 -6.47 20.32
C HIS A 83 17.47 -7.44 20.37
N GLU A 84 17.16 -7.97 21.55
CA GLU A 84 15.87 -8.61 21.75
C GLU A 84 14.79 -7.53 21.86
N PRO A 85 13.62 -7.71 21.23
CA PRO A 85 12.49 -6.82 21.46
C PRO A 85 12.15 -6.86 22.95
N SER A 86 11.80 -5.72 23.54
CA SER A 86 11.64 -5.62 25.00
C SER A 86 10.59 -6.58 25.58
N VAL A 87 9.66 -7.05 24.73
CA VAL A 87 8.67 -8.10 24.98
C VAL A 87 8.40 -8.85 23.65
N PRO A 88 8.25 -10.19 23.64
CA PRO A 88 7.82 -10.92 22.44
C PRO A 88 6.40 -10.50 22.01
N PHE A 89 6.14 -10.49 20.69
CA PHE A 89 4.81 -10.19 20.14
C PHE A 89 3.80 -11.26 20.57
N ARG A 90 2.51 -10.91 20.67
CA ARG A 90 1.45 -11.86 21.00
C ARG A 90 1.23 -12.85 19.86
N ASP A 91 1.28 -12.35 18.62
CA ASP A 91 1.17 -13.18 17.43
C ASP A 91 2.50 -13.93 17.14
N PRO A 92 2.48 -15.27 17.03
CA PRO A 92 3.68 -16.06 16.75
C PRO A 92 4.26 -15.79 15.35
N ASP A 93 3.45 -15.41 14.36
CA ASP A 93 3.92 -15.14 13.01
C ASP A 93 4.71 -13.83 12.94
N LEU A 94 4.35 -12.84 13.76
CA LEU A 94 5.16 -11.62 13.93
C LEU A 94 6.53 -11.94 14.54
N ASN A 95 6.56 -12.79 15.56
CA ASN A 95 7.83 -13.23 16.16
C ASN A 95 8.70 -13.99 15.15
N ALA A 96 8.09 -14.93 14.41
CA ALA A 96 8.79 -15.70 13.38
C ALA A 96 9.34 -14.79 12.28
N PHE A 97 8.55 -13.82 11.82
CA PHE A 97 8.98 -12.84 10.82
C PHE A 97 10.13 -11.98 11.33
N TYR A 98 10.02 -11.42 12.54
CA TYR A 98 11.04 -10.57 13.14
C TYR A 98 12.37 -11.30 13.33
N ILE A 99 12.34 -12.50 13.91
CA ILE A 99 13.53 -13.34 14.10
C ILE A 99 14.14 -13.72 12.74
N GLY A 100 13.30 -14.11 11.79
CA GLY A 100 13.72 -14.59 10.48
C GLY A 100 14.30 -13.52 9.55
N ASN A 101 13.88 -12.25 9.70
CA ASN A 101 14.13 -11.20 8.72
C ASN A 101 14.68 -9.88 9.28
N VAL A 102 14.75 -9.70 10.61
CA VAL A 102 15.12 -8.40 11.23
C VAL A 102 16.22 -8.56 12.27
N ARG A 103 15.96 -9.32 13.35
CA ARG A 103 16.74 -9.31 14.60
C ARG A 103 18.26 -9.33 14.39
N ASP A 104 18.73 -10.34 13.67
CA ASP A 104 20.16 -10.61 13.47
C ASP A 104 20.58 -10.50 12.00
N LYS A 105 19.83 -9.74 11.19
CA LYS A 105 20.15 -9.60 9.76
C LYS A 105 21.26 -8.59 9.51
N ALA A 106 22.25 -9.02 8.73
CA ALA A 106 23.28 -8.14 8.19
C ALA A 106 22.64 -7.03 7.35
N GLY A 107 23.13 -5.80 7.49
CA GLY A 107 22.57 -4.63 6.81
C GLY A 107 21.34 -4.01 7.48
N PHE A 108 20.90 -4.53 8.63
CA PHE A 108 19.83 -3.93 9.43
C PHE A 108 20.42 -3.05 10.55
N PRO A 109 20.43 -1.71 10.41
CA PRO A 109 20.94 -0.83 11.47
C PRO A 109 19.99 -0.84 12.68
N PRO A 110 20.50 -0.58 13.92
CA PRO A 110 19.70 -0.60 15.14
C PRO A 110 18.43 0.26 15.06
N GLN A 111 18.55 1.46 14.50
CA GLN A 111 17.44 2.39 14.32
C GLN A 111 16.32 1.81 13.43
N ALA A 112 16.67 1.13 12.34
CA ALA A 112 15.66 0.49 11.50
C ALA A 112 14.97 -0.67 12.24
N ARG A 113 15.71 -1.43 13.07
CA ARG A 113 15.13 -2.52 13.88
C ARG A 113 14.06 -1.97 14.81
N GLN A 114 14.37 -0.88 15.50
CA GLN A 114 13.44 -0.20 16.40
C GLN A 114 12.17 0.28 15.67
N VAL A 115 12.32 0.82 14.46
CA VAL A 115 11.17 1.22 13.64
C VAL A 115 10.31 0.02 13.28
N VAL A 116 10.92 -1.09 12.84
CA VAL A 116 10.17 -2.30 12.51
C VAL A 116 9.49 -2.88 13.76
N GLU A 117 10.15 -2.89 14.90
CA GLU A 117 9.53 -3.29 16.17
C GLU A 117 8.29 -2.45 16.47
N GLY A 118 8.36 -1.13 16.37
CA GLY A 118 7.20 -0.26 16.59
C GLY A 118 6.05 -0.48 15.60
N ILE A 119 6.36 -0.85 14.35
CA ILE A 119 5.34 -1.22 13.36
C ILE A 119 4.69 -2.56 13.73
N LEU A 120 5.51 -3.57 14.05
CA LEU A 120 5.02 -4.90 14.44
C LEU A 120 4.21 -4.83 15.74
N GLU A 121 4.61 -4.03 16.73
CA GLU A 121 3.82 -3.76 17.95
C GLU A 121 2.46 -3.13 17.62
N THR A 122 2.42 -2.22 16.65
CA THR A 122 1.17 -1.60 16.19
C THR A 122 0.26 -2.63 15.52
N LEU A 123 0.81 -3.50 14.67
CA LEU A 123 0.07 -4.58 14.01
C LEU A 123 -0.38 -5.68 14.98
N ASP A 124 0.43 -6.00 15.99
CA ASP A 124 0.10 -6.96 17.04
C ASP A 124 -1.08 -6.49 17.88
N ARG A 125 -1.13 -5.19 18.19
CA ARG A 125 -2.19 -4.60 19.02
C ARG A 125 -3.48 -4.31 18.25
N GLU A 126 -3.37 -3.76 17.03
CA GLU A 126 -4.52 -3.17 16.31
C GLU A 126 -4.77 -3.80 14.92
N GLY A 127 -3.94 -4.76 14.49
CA GLY A 127 -3.95 -5.30 13.13
C GLY A 127 -5.00 -6.40 12.85
N ASP A 128 -5.82 -6.77 13.84
CA ASP A 128 -6.93 -7.74 13.69
C ASP A 128 -8.18 -7.15 12.99
N CYS A 129 -7.99 -6.08 12.22
CA CYS A 129 -9.02 -5.49 11.37
C CYS A 129 -8.89 -6.00 9.92
N PRO A 130 -9.95 -5.93 9.11
CA PRO A 130 -9.86 -6.28 7.69
C PRO A 130 -8.78 -5.47 6.94
N SER A 131 -8.01 -6.14 6.09
CA SER A 131 -6.97 -5.52 5.24
C SER A 131 -7.52 -4.71 4.07
N VAL A 132 -8.83 -4.77 3.82
CA VAL A 132 -9.53 -4.01 2.79
C VAL A 132 -10.66 -3.20 3.42
N VAL A 133 -10.86 -1.98 2.93
CA VAL A 133 -11.88 -1.07 3.47
C VAL A 133 -12.76 -0.57 2.32
N ASN A 134 -14.07 -0.76 2.45
CA ASN A 134 -15.04 -0.20 1.52
C ASN A 134 -15.41 1.23 1.91
N SER A 135 -14.48 2.17 1.75
CA SER A 135 -14.69 3.59 2.00
C SER A 135 -14.43 4.42 0.75
N HIS A 136 -15.12 5.55 0.63
CA HIS A 136 -14.95 6.45 -0.52
C HIS A 136 -13.50 6.97 -0.58
N GLY A 137 -12.85 6.80 -1.73
CA GLY A 137 -11.43 7.16 -1.93
C GLY A 137 -10.45 5.98 -1.81
N GLU A 138 -10.90 4.81 -1.35
CA GLU A 138 -10.12 3.58 -1.32
C GLU A 138 -10.22 2.84 -2.66
N ILE A 139 -9.13 2.25 -3.16
CA ILE A 139 -9.13 1.51 -4.43
C ILE A 139 -10.01 0.26 -4.30
N GLU A 140 -10.06 -0.32 -3.10
CA GLU A 140 -10.78 -1.54 -2.78
C GLU A 140 -12.30 -1.39 -2.84
N ALA A 141 -12.81 -0.16 -2.78
CA ALA A 141 -14.23 0.12 -3.01
C ALA A 141 -14.69 -0.24 -4.44
N SER A 142 -13.74 -0.37 -5.38
CA SER A 142 -13.99 -0.78 -6.77
C SER A 142 -13.92 -2.30 -6.99
N LEU A 143 -13.59 -3.09 -5.96
CA LEU A 143 -13.50 -4.54 -6.09
C LEU A 143 -14.88 -5.19 -6.33
N GLU A 144 -14.89 -6.26 -7.12
CA GLU A 144 -16.06 -7.13 -7.22
C GLU A 144 -16.43 -7.67 -5.83
N THR A 145 -17.73 -7.69 -5.52
CA THR A 145 -18.24 -8.09 -4.19
C THR A 145 -17.69 -9.45 -3.71
N GLY A 146 -17.54 -10.42 -4.62
CA GLY A 146 -16.95 -11.73 -4.29
C GLY A 146 -15.48 -11.64 -3.88
N ALA A 147 -14.68 -10.83 -4.58
CA ALA A 147 -13.27 -10.61 -4.24
C ALA A 147 -13.13 -9.82 -2.93
N TYR A 148 -13.93 -8.77 -2.75
CA TYR A 148 -13.96 -7.98 -1.52
C TYR A 148 -14.26 -8.86 -0.31
N ASN A 149 -15.32 -9.66 -0.36
CA ASN A 149 -15.72 -10.51 0.77
C ASN A 149 -14.65 -11.56 1.15
N ARG A 150 -13.84 -12.01 0.19
CA ARG A 150 -12.72 -12.93 0.46
C ARG A 150 -11.53 -12.21 1.09
N LEU A 151 -11.18 -11.04 0.57
CA LEU A 151 -10.08 -10.24 1.10
C LEU A 151 -10.40 -9.62 2.47
N ALA A 152 -11.67 -9.32 2.74
CA ALA A 152 -12.13 -8.83 4.04
C ALA A 152 -11.94 -9.83 5.20
N ARG A 153 -11.67 -11.10 4.89
CA ARG A 153 -11.31 -12.15 5.87
C ARG A 153 -9.81 -12.16 6.20
N VAL A 154 -8.99 -11.49 5.39
CA VAL A 154 -7.56 -11.33 5.64
C VAL A 154 -7.39 -10.11 6.52
N THR A 155 -6.79 -10.32 7.69
CA THR A 155 -6.46 -9.25 8.62
C THR A 155 -5.38 -8.34 8.03
N LEU A 156 -5.35 -7.09 8.48
CA LEU A 156 -4.31 -6.15 8.09
C LEU A 156 -2.92 -6.66 8.48
N ARG A 157 -2.80 -7.32 9.64
CA ARG A 157 -1.56 -7.95 10.10
C ARG A 157 -1.07 -9.02 9.13
N GLU A 158 -1.93 -9.94 8.71
CA GLU A 158 -1.59 -10.99 7.74
C GLU A 158 -1.15 -10.36 6.41
N HIS A 159 -1.93 -9.40 5.88
CA HIS A 159 -1.61 -8.74 4.62
C HIS A 159 -0.26 -7.99 4.66
N ALA A 160 0.04 -7.30 5.76
CA ALA A 160 1.31 -6.62 5.95
C ALA A 160 2.49 -7.61 5.93
N LEU A 161 2.35 -8.75 6.61
CA LEU A 161 3.35 -9.81 6.62
C LEU A 161 3.54 -10.44 5.23
N ASP A 162 2.45 -10.81 4.56
CA ASP A 162 2.51 -11.37 3.21
C ASP A 162 3.17 -10.40 2.23
N THR A 163 2.80 -9.11 2.29
CA THR A 163 3.41 -8.06 1.47
C THR A 163 4.90 -7.90 1.76
N ALA A 164 5.31 -7.95 3.03
CA ALA A 164 6.73 -7.88 3.38
C ALA A 164 7.51 -9.10 2.88
N VAL A 165 6.92 -10.29 2.92
CA VAL A 165 7.50 -11.51 2.35
C VAL A 165 7.66 -11.40 0.83
N GLU A 166 6.65 -10.88 0.12
CA GLU A 166 6.78 -10.64 -1.33
C GLU A 166 7.82 -9.58 -1.64
N MET A 167 7.85 -8.50 -0.86
CA MET A 167 8.83 -7.42 -1.05
C MET A 167 10.25 -7.95 -0.93
N LEU A 168 10.52 -8.84 0.04
CA LEU A 168 11.83 -9.50 0.21
C LEU A 168 12.22 -10.43 -0.95
N ARG A 169 11.26 -10.91 -1.76
CA ARG A 169 11.55 -11.66 -2.99
C ARG A 169 11.88 -10.76 -4.18
N LEU A 170 11.42 -9.51 -4.14
CA LEU A 170 11.54 -8.55 -5.25
C LEU A 170 12.76 -7.64 -5.14
N VAL A 171 13.39 -7.56 -3.95
CA VAL A 171 14.58 -6.76 -3.69
C VAL A 171 15.76 -7.67 -3.34
N ASP A 172 16.95 -7.31 -3.81
CA ASP A 172 18.17 -8.02 -3.45
C ASP A 172 18.48 -7.80 -1.95
N PRO A 173 18.93 -8.84 -1.22
CA PRO A 173 19.38 -8.69 0.16
C PRO A 173 20.51 -7.65 0.25
N GLY A 174 20.37 -6.67 1.15
CA GLY A 174 21.37 -5.62 1.30
C GLY A 174 20.86 -4.37 2.02
N PRO A 175 21.50 -3.21 1.79
CA PRO A 175 21.17 -1.96 2.49
C PRO A 175 19.73 -1.46 2.27
N MET A 176 19.05 -1.92 1.22
CA MET A 176 17.65 -1.57 0.92
C MET A 176 16.64 -2.46 1.65
N THR A 177 17.06 -3.61 2.18
CA THR A 177 16.19 -4.57 2.88
C THR A 177 15.41 -3.95 4.04
N PRO A 178 16.00 -3.10 4.90
CA PRO A 178 15.25 -2.45 5.98
C PRO A 178 14.15 -1.52 5.45
N MET A 179 14.44 -0.76 4.39
CA MET A 179 13.43 0.11 3.76
C MET A 179 12.28 -0.70 3.21
N ALA A 180 12.61 -1.79 2.51
CA ALA A 180 11.64 -2.70 1.89
C ALA A 180 10.66 -3.25 2.94
N ILE A 181 11.18 -3.75 4.05
CA ILE A 181 10.37 -4.26 5.16
C ILE A 181 9.52 -3.14 5.78
N ILE A 182 10.11 -1.99 6.10
CA ILE A 182 9.38 -0.88 6.73
C ILE A 182 8.26 -0.37 5.83
N ALA A 183 8.52 -0.21 4.53
CA ALA A 183 7.52 0.23 3.57
C ALA A 183 6.38 -0.79 3.44
N ALA A 184 6.71 -2.08 3.27
CA ALA A 184 5.72 -3.14 3.13
C ALA A 184 4.84 -3.30 4.37
N LEU A 185 5.44 -3.36 5.57
CA LEU A 185 4.68 -3.47 6.82
C LEU A 185 3.87 -2.21 7.14
N GLY A 186 4.40 -1.04 6.75
CA GLY A 186 3.86 0.26 7.12
C GLY A 186 2.80 0.83 6.17
N HIS A 187 2.73 0.37 4.92
CA HIS A 187 1.98 1.08 3.87
C HIS A 187 0.47 1.22 4.16
N ASP A 188 -0.10 0.22 4.81
CA ASP A 188 -1.54 0.11 5.06
C ASP A 188 -1.95 0.38 6.53
N LEU A 189 -1.03 0.86 7.39
CA LEU A 189 -1.36 1.17 8.79
C LEU A 189 -2.53 2.16 8.94
N GLY A 190 -2.74 3.03 7.95
CA GLY A 190 -3.86 3.96 7.90
C GLY A 190 -5.24 3.29 7.76
N LYS A 191 -5.31 1.99 7.49
CA LYS A 191 -6.56 1.21 7.49
C LYS A 191 -7.06 0.87 8.89
N ILE A 192 -6.20 0.97 9.91
CA ILE A 192 -6.54 0.68 11.31
C ILE A 192 -7.66 1.64 11.79
N PRO A 193 -8.79 1.11 12.32
CA PRO A 193 -9.95 1.92 12.68
C PRO A 193 -9.69 3.03 13.68
N VAL A 194 -8.88 2.78 14.73
CA VAL A 194 -8.61 3.78 15.78
C VAL A 194 -7.92 5.02 15.23
N TYR A 195 -7.06 4.87 14.22
CA TYR A 195 -6.38 6.00 13.60
C TYR A 195 -7.24 6.72 12.57
N ARG A 196 -8.09 6.00 11.83
CA ARG A 196 -9.06 6.64 10.92
C ARG A 196 -9.96 7.59 11.69
N GLN A 197 -10.54 7.14 12.81
CA GLN A 197 -11.41 7.98 13.65
C GLN A 197 -10.75 9.28 14.11
N GLN A 198 -9.47 9.24 14.46
CA GLN A 198 -8.71 10.40 14.93
C GLN A 198 -8.18 11.29 13.79
N LEU A 199 -7.93 10.70 12.62
CA LEU A 199 -7.20 11.32 11.51
C LEU A 199 -8.04 11.44 10.22
N TYR A 200 -9.37 11.27 10.30
CA TYR A 200 -10.28 11.34 9.15
C TYR A 200 -10.10 12.61 8.30
N SER A 201 -9.64 13.71 8.89
CA SER A 201 -9.37 14.97 8.20
C SER A 201 -8.06 15.00 7.39
N LEU A 202 -7.16 14.01 7.56
CA LEU A 202 -5.82 14.02 6.95
C LEU A 202 -5.75 13.42 5.54
N GLY A 203 -6.70 12.58 5.13
CA GLY A 203 -6.73 12.05 3.76
C GLY A 203 -7.10 10.57 3.67
N ASP A 204 -6.70 9.96 2.55
CA ASP A 204 -6.77 8.51 2.33
C ASP A 204 -5.76 7.76 3.21
N HIS A 205 -5.88 6.43 3.29
CA HIS A 205 -5.04 5.66 4.19
C HIS A 205 -3.52 5.80 3.96
N PRO A 206 -2.97 6.03 2.74
CA PRO A 206 -1.54 6.26 2.56
C PRO A 206 -1.00 7.44 3.39
N VAL A 207 -1.76 8.54 3.46
CA VAL A 207 -1.37 9.73 4.25
C VAL A 207 -1.45 9.45 5.74
N ILE A 208 -2.48 8.71 6.18
CA ILE A 208 -2.65 8.29 7.56
C ILE A 208 -1.51 7.33 7.97
N SER A 209 -1.13 6.38 7.12
CA SER A 209 0.00 5.45 7.33
C SER A 209 1.31 6.20 7.60
N ILE A 210 1.61 7.22 6.78
CA ILE A 210 2.80 8.06 6.98
C ILE A 210 2.73 8.80 8.32
N THR A 211 1.56 9.34 8.68
CA THR A 211 1.36 10.03 9.96
C THR A 211 1.57 9.10 11.16
N ILE A 212 1.20 7.82 11.03
CA ILE A 212 1.46 6.80 12.06
C ILE A 212 2.95 6.50 12.14
N LEU A 213 3.62 6.29 10.99
CA LEU A 213 5.07 6.03 10.95
C LEU A 213 5.89 7.17 11.56
N GLU A 214 5.52 8.43 11.30
CA GLU A 214 6.21 9.59 11.88
C GLU A 214 6.15 9.64 13.41
N LYS A 215 5.18 8.95 14.04
CA LYS A 215 5.06 8.81 15.49
C LYS A 215 5.85 7.64 16.07
N ILE A 216 6.36 6.73 15.22
CA ILE A 216 7.19 5.62 15.66
C ILE A 216 8.60 6.15 15.95
N HIS A 217 9.11 5.85 17.14
CA HIS A 217 10.42 6.29 17.57
C HIS A 217 11.52 5.82 16.60
N GLY A 218 12.39 6.74 16.20
CA GLY A 218 13.49 6.47 15.27
C GLY A 218 13.16 6.64 13.79
N PHE A 219 11.87 6.68 13.38
CA PHE A 219 11.52 6.81 11.96
C PHE A 219 11.89 8.17 11.37
N SER A 220 11.64 9.24 12.14
CA SER A 220 11.90 10.62 11.71
C SER A 220 13.38 10.93 11.51
N GLU A 221 14.25 10.16 12.15
CA GLU A 221 15.70 10.32 12.08
C GLU A 221 16.32 9.40 11.01
N MET A 222 15.54 8.57 10.31
CA MET A 222 16.09 7.64 9.33
C MET A 222 16.62 8.39 8.09
N PRO A 223 17.84 8.07 7.60
CA PRO A 223 18.45 8.77 6.46
C PRO A 223 17.67 8.63 5.15
N ASN A 224 16.91 7.54 5.03
CA ASN A 224 16.16 7.11 3.84
C ASN A 224 14.63 7.21 4.01
N LYS A 225 14.15 7.92 5.05
CA LYS A 225 12.70 8.05 5.30
C LYS A 225 11.93 8.64 4.11
N GLY A 226 12.55 9.52 3.33
CA GLY A 226 11.91 10.20 2.20
C GLY A 226 11.47 9.23 1.10
N ASP A 227 12.26 8.19 0.85
CA ASP A 227 11.94 7.15 -0.15
C ASP A 227 10.82 6.24 0.37
N ILE A 228 10.84 5.89 1.66
CA ILE A 228 9.77 5.11 2.31
C ILE A 228 8.45 5.89 2.24
N ILE A 229 8.46 7.17 2.63
CA ILE A 229 7.30 8.06 2.58
C ILE A 229 6.77 8.16 1.15
N THR A 230 7.65 8.29 0.16
CA THR A 230 7.25 8.40 -1.26
C THR A 230 6.58 7.11 -1.73
N ALA A 231 7.17 5.95 -1.45
CA ALA A 231 6.59 4.67 -1.82
C ALA A 231 5.23 4.45 -1.17
N ILE A 232 5.08 4.71 0.12
CA ILE A 232 3.80 4.59 0.80
C ILE A 232 2.79 5.60 0.25
N ARG A 233 3.14 6.87 0.10
CA ARG A 233 2.21 7.90 -0.39
C ARG A 233 1.66 7.57 -1.78
N ASP A 234 2.50 7.00 -2.64
CA ASP A 234 2.22 6.85 -4.06
C ASP A 234 1.85 5.40 -4.44
N HIS A 235 1.70 4.48 -3.49
CA HIS A 235 1.37 3.06 -3.78
C HIS A 235 -0.01 2.87 -4.45
N HIS A 236 -0.97 3.74 -4.14
CA HIS A 236 -2.25 3.84 -4.85
C HIS A 236 -2.17 4.48 -6.23
N ARG A 237 -1.12 5.27 -6.48
CA ARG A 237 -0.95 6.03 -7.72
C ARG A 237 -0.19 5.19 -8.74
N LYS A 238 0.12 5.80 -9.88
CA LYS A 238 1.07 5.20 -10.82
C LYS A 238 2.48 5.42 -10.25
N PRO A 239 3.17 4.37 -9.76
CA PRO A 239 4.51 4.53 -9.22
C PRO A 239 5.47 4.94 -10.34
N ILE A 240 6.44 5.78 -10.00
CA ILE A 240 7.41 6.34 -10.97
C ILE A 240 8.83 5.87 -10.63
N ASP A 241 9.16 5.79 -9.35
CA ASP A 241 10.45 5.28 -8.90
C ASP A 241 10.44 3.76 -8.69
N PHE A 242 11.65 3.19 -8.75
CA PHE A 242 11.89 1.75 -8.62
C PHE A 242 11.26 1.17 -7.35
N PHE A 243 11.39 1.87 -6.23
CA PHE A 243 11.00 1.35 -4.93
C PHE A 243 9.48 1.31 -4.75
N SER A 244 8.78 2.34 -5.23
CA SER A 244 7.32 2.39 -5.29
C SER A 244 6.73 1.32 -6.22
N ILE A 245 7.40 1.02 -7.35
CA ILE A 245 7.01 -0.07 -8.25
C ILE A 245 7.08 -1.40 -7.50
N LYS A 246 8.18 -1.65 -6.80
CA LYS A 246 8.39 -2.90 -6.05
C LYS A 246 7.38 -3.11 -4.95
N LEU A 247 7.05 -2.05 -4.19
CA LEU A 247 6.01 -2.12 -3.16
C LEU A 247 4.65 -2.47 -3.76
N LYS A 248 4.29 -1.85 -4.90
CA LYS A 248 3.03 -2.12 -5.58
C LYS A 248 2.97 -3.54 -6.14
N ASP A 249 4.06 -4.03 -6.72
CA ASP A 249 4.14 -5.41 -7.20
C ASP A 249 4.01 -6.40 -6.03
N ALA A 250 4.67 -6.12 -4.89
CA ALA A 250 4.58 -6.94 -3.69
C ALA A 250 3.15 -7.02 -3.13
N ASP A 251 2.47 -5.87 -3.00
CA ASP A 251 1.07 -5.81 -2.57
C ASP A 251 0.18 -6.62 -3.51
N GLN A 252 0.31 -6.43 -4.83
CA GLN A 252 -0.50 -7.18 -5.81
C GLN A 252 -0.25 -8.68 -5.75
N GLU A 253 0.99 -9.13 -5.58
CA GLU A 253 1.30 -10.55 -5.43
C GLU A 253 0.76 -11.13 -4.11
N ALA A 254 0.81 -10.37 -3.02
CA ALA A 254 0.19 -10.74 -1.76
C ALA A 254 -1.33 -10.92 -1.94
N ARG A 255 -2.02 -9.95 -2.56
CA ARG A 255 -3.46 -10.04 -2.86
C ARG A 255 -3.82 -11.25 -3.72
N LYS A 256 -3.01 -11.58 -4.73
CA LYS A 256 -3.22 -12.79 -5.56
C LYS A 256 -3.15 -14.06 -4.71
N LYS A 257 -2.18 -14.16 -3.81
CA LYS A 257 -2.00 -15.32 -2.91
C LYS A 257 -3.09 -15.40 -1.86
N GLU A 258 -3.49 -14.28 -1.27
CA GLU A 258 -4.61 -14.18 -0.34
C GLU A 258 -5.92 -14.66 -0.97
N LEU A 259 -6.22 -14.17 -2.18
CA LEU A 259 -7.37 -14.64 -2.95
C LEU A 259 -7.29 -16.14 -3.20
N ALA A 260 -6.12 -16.65 -3.61
CA ALA A 260 -5.86 -18.08 -3.84
C ALA A 260 -6.08 -18.94 -2.58
N ARG A 261 -5.56 -18.52 -1.41
CA ARG A 261 -5.74 -19.21 -0.13
C ARG A 261 -7.19 -19.23 0.33
N ASN A 262 -7.93 -18.16 0.02
CA ASN A 262 -9.34 -18.01 0.40
C ASN A 262 -10.32 -18.53 -0.68
N PHE A 263 -9.85 -19.28 -1.68
CA PHE A 263 -10.75 -20.10 -2.48
C PHE A 263 -11.22 -21.29 -1.64
N PRO A 264 -12.53 -21.57 -1.59
CA PRO A 264 -12.98 -22.84 -1.06
C PRO A 264 -12.39 -23.96 -1.92
N LEU A 265 -11.57 -24.81 -1.32
CA LEU A 265 -11.25 -26.14 -1.83
C LEU A 265 -12.57 -26.93 -1.89
N GLY A 266 -13.24 -26.87 -3.03
CA GLY A 266 -14.37 -27.72 -3.38
C GLY A 266 -15.68 -27.36 -2.67
N ASP A 267 -16.58 -26.71 -3.40
CA ASP A 267 -17.96 -27.19 -3.41
C ASP A 267 -18.02 -28.32 -4.46
N PRO A 268 -18.10 -29.60 -4.08
CA PRO A 268 -18.43 -30.67 -5.02
C PRO A 268 -19.95 -30.61 -5.26
N GLY A 269 -20.42 -29.53 -5.87
CA GLY A 269 -21.85 -29.19 -5.78
C GLY A 269 -22.44 -28.35 -6.90
N THR A 270 -21.69 -27.92 -7.91
CA THR A 270 -22.30 -27.34 -9.14
C THR A 270 -21.56 -27.75 -10.40
N GLY A 271 -21.33 -29.05 -10.54
CA GLY A 271 -21.24 -29.70 -11.84
C GLY A 271 -22.65 -30.02 -12.35
N ARG A 272 -23.37 -29.01 -12.83
CA ARG A 272 -24.43 -29.22 -13.82
C ARG A 272 -24.15 -28.31 -14.99
N GLU A 273 -23.41 -28.87 -15.94
CA GLU A 273 -23.57 -28.56 -17.34
C GLU A 273 -25.07 -28.44 -17.62
N SER A 274 -25.50 -27.23 -17.99
CA SER A 274 -26.80 -27.09 -18.62
C SER A 274 -26.65 -27.72 -20.00
N PRO A 275 -27.48 -28.71 -20.39
CA PRO A 275 -27.43 -29.22 -21.74
C PRO A 275 -27.82 -28.10 -22.72
N PRO A 276 -27.33 -28.16 -23.98
CA PRO A 276 -27.70 -27.18 -24.98
C PRO A 276 -29.21 -27.26 -25.20
N ARG A 277 -29.89 -26.13 -25.13
CA ARG A 277 -31.29 -26.02 -25.47
C ARG A 277 -31.38 -26.11 -26.99
N GLU A 278 -31.61 -27.32 -27.49
CA GLU A 278 -31.94 -27.55 -28.90
C GLU A 278 -33.19 -26.76 -29.25
N GLU A 279 -33.07 -25.99 -30.34
CA GLU A 279 -34.18 -25.42 -31.08
C GLU A 279 -35.01 -26.59 -31.63
N GLU A 280 -36.25 -26.74 -31.19
CA GLU A 280 -37.20 -27.60 -31.89
C GLU A 280 -38.37 -26.78 -32.43
N GLU A 281 -38.33 -26.69 -33.75
CA GLU A 281 -39.22 -26.01 -34.66
C GLU A 281 -40.61 -26.69 -34.69
N SER A 282 -41.62 -25.84 -34.84
CA SER A 282 -43.01 -26.17 -35.08
C SER A 282 -43.27 -27.23 -36.18
N ARG A 283 -44.16 -28.21 -35.91
CA ARG A 283 -45.15 -28.71 -36.88
C ARG A 283 -46.26 -29.57 -36.27
N GLN A 284 -47.46 -29.00 -36.30
CA GLN A 284 -48.78 -29.57 -36.63
C GLN A 284 -49.02 -31.09 -36.51
N VAL A 285 -50.05 -31.46 -35.73
CA VAL A 285 -51.14 -32.33 -36.21
C VAL A 285 -52.48 -31.81 -35.67
N ALA A 286 -53.45 -31.71 -36.57
CA ALA A 286 -54.80 -31.21 -36.35
C ALA A 286 -55.81 -32.34 -36.06
N SER A 287 -56.99 -31.90 -35.56
CA SER A 287 -58.33 -32.42 -35.86
C SER A 287 -59.02 -33.38 -34.87
N ALA A 288 -60.02 -32.86 -34.15
CA ALA A 288 -61.45 -33.15 -34.32
C ALA A 288 -62.28 -32.33 -33.29
N ARG A 289 -62.97 -31.26 -33.71
CA ARG A 289 -64.44 -31.15 -34.02
C ARG A 289 -65.34 -30.98 -32.78
N GLU A 290 -65.88 -29.77 -32.58
CA GLU A 290 -67.30 -29.34 -32.80
C GLU A 290 -68.13 -29.52 -31.50
N THR A 291 -68.88 -28.57 -30.95
CA THR A 291 -69.90 -27.66 -31.52
C THR A 291 -70.22 -26.49 -30.56
N ILE A 292 -70.64 -25.36 -31.13
CA ILE A 292 -71.29 -24.20 -30.48
C ILE A 292 -72.82 -24.39 -30.58
N PRO A 293 -73.61 -23.81 -29.66
CA PRO A 293 -74.68 -22.92 -30.14
C PRO A 293 -74.70 -21.56 -29.43
N ARG A 294 -74.97 -20.53 -30.24
CA ARG A 294 -75.46 -19.20 -29.83
C ARG A 294 -76.98 -19.29 -29.65
N ASP A 295 -77.50 -18.43 -28.78
CA ASP A 295 -78.81 -17.75 -28.81
C ASP A 295 -78.79 -16.77 -27.61
N ASP A 296 -79.56 -15.70 -27.49
CA ASP A 296 -79.99 -14.64 -28.40
C ASP A 296 -80.45 -13.51 -27.46
N GLU A 297 -80.67 -12.31 -28.00
CA GLU A 297 -81.08 -11.10 -27.32
C GLU A 297 -82.38 -11.26 -26.49
N ASN A 298 -82.49 -10.61 -25.31
CA ASN A 298 -83.59 -9.64 -25.15
C ASN A 298 -83.37 -8.64 -24.01
N LYS A 299 -83.70 -7.40 -24.36
CA LYS A 299 -83.77 -6.17 -23.57
C LYS A 299 -85.16 -6.08 -22.98
N THR A 300 -85.32 -5.64 -21.72
CA THR A 300 -86.49 -4.85 -21.32
C THR A 300 -86.21 -4.10 -20.03
N GLU A 301 -86.21 -2.78 -20.17
CA GLU A 301 -86.46 -1.81 -19.11
C GLU A 301 -87.86 -2.06 -18.52
N ASP A 302 -88.03 -1.79 -17.23
CA ASP A 302 -88.75 -0.60 -16.75
C ASP A 302 -89.56 -0.86 -15.46
N ARG A 303 -89.62 0.20 -14.65
CA ARG A 303 -90.55 0.55 -13.56
C ARG A 303 -90.26 0.22 -12.08
N LYS A 304 -89.88 1.33 -11.42
CA LYS A 304 -90.54 1.98 -10.26
C LYS A 304 -90.39 1.34 -8.88
N ARG A 305 -89.65 2.01 -8.00
CA ARG A 305 -90.17 3.10 -7.17
C ARG A 305 -89.05 3.98 -6.64
#